data_AF-A0A9W9YAW2-F1
#
_entry.id   AF-A0A9W9YAW2-F1
#
_cell.length_a   1.000
_cell.length_b   1.000
_cell.length_c   1.000
_cell.angle_alpha   90.00
_cell.angle_beta   90.00
_cell.angle_gamma   90.00
#
_symmetry.space_group_name_H-M   'P 1'
#
loop_
_entity.id
_entity.type
_entity.pdbx_description
1 polymer ?
#
loop_
_entity_poly.entity_id
_entity_poly.type
_entity_poly.pdbx_seq_one_letter_code
_entity_poly.pdbx_strand_id
1 'polypeptide(L)'
;AGGVGKTSLVTRFVKNEFSDRYNPTVEDLFETPHPLEKRYGNLAEVCRLSPQRRSPVLSRKNREKIRIPEVQERVADAVNNIVKHFFKPEKERGNLTYLLCGDGGLCQALEQVFQCGFRSSRLFRNNFFIWDILEKGHQYLSSVEEDSTQEDHMKRARRTYCTVITRINNASHTIGKDGKFQSFVCLGARDHLLHHWFELLSTCPATTNMYDTPSFFRDSGLVQFLVELLQTLVEFNISLEASLLKGIS
;
A
#
# COMPACT_ATOMS: atom_id res chain seq x y z
N ALA A 1 -30.18 -18.10 9.31
CA ALA A 1 -30.59 -17.51 8.02
C ALA A 1 -31.55 -16.39 8.32
N GLY A 2 -31.48 -15.16 7.80
CA GLY A 2 -30.56 -14.51 6.88
C GLY A 2 -30.77 -13.00 7.06
N GLY A 3 -29.68 -12.22 7.02
CA GLY A 3 -29.74 -10.78 7.23
C GLY A 3 -30.34 -10.03 6.04
N VAL A 4 -31.35 -9.21 6.30
CA VAL A 4 -31.91 -8.19 5.40
C VAL A 4 -32.55 -7.12 6.32
N GLY A 5 -32.38 -5.82 6.17
CA GLY A 5 -31.62 -5.04 5.22
C GLY A 5 -31.39 -3.62 5.76
N LYS A 6 -30.19 -3.08 5.54
CA LYS A 6 -29.87 -1.65 5.73
C LYS A 6 -30.15 -0.83 4.45
N THR A 7 -30.88 -1.41 3.50
CA THR A 7 -30.92 -0.92 2.11
C THR A 7 -32.09 0.04 1.81
N SER A 8 -32.99 0.32 2.75
CA SER A 8 -34.14 1.21 2.43
C SER A 8 -33.90 2.69 2.71
N LEU A 9 -32.98 3.06 3.62
CA LEU A 9 -32.73 4.47 3.99
C LEU A 9 -31.62 5.11 3.13
N VAL A 10 -30.56 4.36 2.81
CA VAL A 10 -29.45 4.86 1.98
C VAL A 10 -29.91 5.18 0.55
N THR A 11 -30.81 4.37 -0.01
CA THR A 11 -31.32 4.60 -1.37
C THR A 11 -32.22 5.83 -1.45
N ARG A 12 -32.90 6.23 -0.37
CA ARG A 12 -33.70 7.46 -0.32
C ARG A 12 -32.85 8.71 -0.11
N PHE A 13 -31.74 8.62 0.63
CA PHE A 13 -30.80 9.74 0.81
C PHE A 13 -30.07 10.12 -0.50
N VAL A 14 -29.75 9.12 -1.34
CA VAL A 14 -29.04 9.34 -2.61
C VAL A 14 -29.93 9.98 -3.70
N LYS A 15 -31.26 9.85 -3.60
CA LYS A 15 -32.19 10.36 -4.63
C LYS A 15 -32.72 11.77 -4.39
N ASN A 16 -32.40 12.39 -3.25
CA ASN A 16 -32.75 13.79 -2.94
C ASN A 16 -34.23 14.15 -3.21
N GLU A 17 -35.15 13.23 -2.95
CA GLU A 17 -36.60 13.46 -3.00
C GLU A 17 -37.16 13.53 -1.57
N PHE A 18 -36.88 14.63 -0.87
CA PHE A 18 -37.67 14.99 0.31
C PHE A 18 -38.32 16.34 0.05
N SER A 19 -39.65 16.33 -0.04
CA SER A 19 -40.47 17.54 -0.03
C SER A 19 -40.26 18.27 1.30
N ASP A 20 -40.00 19.57 1.25
CA ASP A 20 -39.43 20.44 2.31
C ASP A 20 -40.20 20.56 3.64
N ARG A 21 -41.17 19.71 3.97
CA ARG A 21 -41.84 19.72 5.27
C ARG A 21 -42.26 18.33 5.72
N TYR A 22 -41.32 17.53 6.24
CA TYR A 22 -41.65 16.32 6.98
C TYR A 22 -40.72 16.11 8.17
N ASN A 23 -41.31 15.95 9.37
CA ASN A 23 -40.61 15.66 10.61
C ASN A 23 -41.13 14.31 11.15
N PRO A 24 -40.39 13.21 11.00
CA PRO A 24 -40.89 11.87 11.34
C PRO A 24 -41.09 11.69 12.85
N THR A 25 -42.17 11.05 13.27
CA THR A 25 -42.42 10.64 14.66
C THR A 25 -42.45 9.12 14.81
N VAL A 26 -42.34 8.64 16.05
CA VAL A 26 -42.08 7.24 16.42
C VAL A 26 -43.19 6.26 15.96
N GLU A 27 -44.36 6.76 15.58
CA GLU A 27 -45.50 5.96 15.12
C GLU A 27 -45.38 5.49 13.65
N ASP A 28 -44.50 6.08 12.84
CA ASP A 28 -44.26 5.64 11.44
C ASP A 28 -43.50 4.31 11.33
N LEU A 29 -42.99 3.78 12.45
CA LEU A 29 -42.14 2.58 12.49
C LEU A 29 -42.92 1.26 12.63
N PHE A 30 -44.25 1.29 12.65
CA PHE A 30 -45.06 0.12 13.01
C PHE A 30 -46.22 -0.25 12.06
N GLU A 31 -46.17 0.11 10.78
CA GLU A 31 -47.14 -0.41 9.81
C GLU A 31 -46.66 -1.68 9.08
N THR A 32 -47.52 -2.70 9.09
CA THR A 32 -47.30 -4.06 8.58
C THR A 32 -47.77 -4.19 7.11
N PRO A 33 -47.24 -5.16 6.33
CA PRO A 33 -47.45 -5.21 4.87
C PRO A 33 -48.78 -5.86 4.42
N HIS A 34 -49.38 -5.30 3.36
CA HIS A 34 -50.52 -5.86 2.62
C HIS A 34 -50.15 -7.10 1.73
N PRO A 35 -51.01 -8.14 1.61
CA PRO A 35 -50.75 -9.32 0.76
C PRO A 35 -51.74 -9.49 -0.41
N LEU A 36 -51.26 -9.85 -1.63
CA LEU A 36 -52.02 -10.52 -2.72
C LEU A 36 -51.00 -11.19 -3.69
N GLU A 37 -50.82 -12.50 -3.83
CA GLU A 37 -51.63 -13.64 -4.31
C GLU A 37 -51.28 -14.12 -5.77
N LYS A 38 -50.82 -15.39 -5.86
CA LYS A 38 -50.85 -16.42 -6.94
C LYS A 38 -50.41 -16.13 -8.40
N ARG A 39 -49.47 -16.96 -8.87
CA ARG A 39 -49.71 -17.90 -10.00
C ARG A 39 -48.68 -19.04 -10.03
N TYR A 40 -49.17 -20.28 -9.90
CA TYR A 40 -48.45 -21.53 -10.17
C TYR A 40 -48.44 -21.83 -11.67
N GLY A 41 -47.34 -22.38 -12.18
CA GLY A 41 -47.20 -22.79 -13.57
C GLY A 41 -46.00 -23.72 -13.81
N ASN A 42 -46.24 -25.01 -13.53
CA ASN A 42 -45.63 -26.21 -14.10
C ASN A 42 -44.21 -26.67 -13.71
N LEU A 43 -44.16 -27.97 -13.45
CA LEU A 43 -43.07 -28.78 -12.91
C LEU A 43 -42.45 -29.58 -14.07
N ALA A 44 -41.13 -29.76 -14.01
CA ALA A 44 -40.37 -30.82 -14.66
C ALA A 44 -40.26 -30.81 -16.21
N GLU A 45 -39.15 -30.29 -16.71
CA GLU A 45 -38.48 -30.91 -17.86
C GLU A 45 -36.94 -30.81 -17.73
N VAL A 46 -36.37 -31.96 -17.33
CA VAL A 46 -35.14 -32.56 -17.84
C VAL A 46 -33.80 -31.85 -17.56
N CYS A 47 -33.13 -32.36 -16.53
CA CYS A 47 -31.68 -32.36 -16.39
C CYS A 47 -30.99 -32.90 -17.64
N ARG A 48 -30.01 -32.16 -18.17
CA ARG A 48 -28.74 -32.66 -18.73
C ARG A 48 -27.86 -31.48 -19.17
N LEU A 49 -26.79 -31.21 -18.41
CA LEU A 49 -25.40 -30.99 -18.86
C LEU A 49 -24.57 -30.27 -17.76
N SER A 50 -23.52 -30.98 -17.37
CA SER A 50 -22.40 -30.84 -16.40
C SER A 50 -21.91 -29.45 -15.90
N PRO A 51 -21.29 -29.40 -14.68
CA PRO A 51 -20.93 -28.17 -13.97
C PRO A 51 -19.55 -27.63 -14.39
N GLN A 52 -19.50 -26.45 -15.01
CA GLN A 52 -18.27 -25.66 -15.03
C GLN A 52 -18.11 -24.95 -13.68
N ARG A 53 -17.18 -25.45 -12.87
CA ARG A 53 -16.63 -24.73 -11.72
C ARG A 53 -16.05 -23.40 -12.20
N ARG A 54 -16.81 -22.32 -12.11
CA ARG A 54 -16.25 -20.96 -12.16
C ARG A 54 -15.64 -20.69 -10.80
N SER A 55 -14.31 -20.68 -10.76
CA SER A 55 -13.51 -20.16 -9.65
C SER A 55 -14.03 -18.78 -9.22
N PRO A 56 -13.98 -18.42 -7.92
CA PRO A 56 -14.38 -17.10 -7.50
C PRO A 56 -13.43 -16.09 -8.14
N VAL A 57 -13.98 -15.23 -8.99
CA VAL A 57 -13.32 -14.00 -9.44
C VAL A 57 -13.09 -13.19 -8.17
N LEU A 58 -11.88 -13.26 -7.62
CA LEU A 58 -11.43 -12.33 -6.60
C LEU A 58 -11.70 -10.93 -7.14
N SER A 59 -12.62 -10.25 -6.45
CA SER A 59 -13.03 -8.88 -6.71
C SER A 59 -11.78 -8.07 -7.05
N ARG A 60 -11.65 -7.75 -8.33
CA ARG A 60 -10.70 -6.79 -8.85
C ARG A 60 -11.10 -5.47 -8.20
N LYS A 61 -10.59 -5.20 -6.99
CA LYS A 61 -10.79 -3.94 -6.27
C LYS A 61 -10.54 -2.86 -7.30
N ASN A 62 -11.58 -2.09 -7.59
CA ASN A 62 -11.52 -0.92 -8.43
C ASN A 62 -10.32 -0.11 -7.90
N ARG A 63 -9.20 -0.06 -8.63
CA ARG A 63 -8.04 0.75 -8.28
C ARG A 63 -8.49 2.18 -8.44
N GLU A 64 -9.19 2.69 -7.44
CA GLU A 64 -9.43 4.11 -7.27
C GLU A 64 -8.05 4.77 -7.38
N LYS A 65 -7.91 5.73 -8.30
CA LYS A 65 -6.62 6.36 -8.57
C LYS A 65 -6.12 6.95 -7.25
N ILE A 66 -5.05 6.34 -6.71
CA ILE A 66 -4.37 6.82 -5.51
C ILE A 66 -3.99 8.30 -5.75
N ARG A 67 -4.50 9.19 -4.90
CA ARG A 67 -4.28 10.63 -5.02
C ARG A 67 -3.03 11.02 -4.22
N ILE A 68 -2.18 11.84 -4.80
CA ILE A 68 -0.91 12.27 -4.18
C ILE A 68 -1.10 12.84 -2.76
N PRO A 69 -2.08 13.76 -2.50
CA PRO A 69 -2.27 14.30 -1.16
C PRO A 69 -2.60 13.22 -0.11
N GLU A 70 -3.38 12.21 -0.49
CA GLU A 70 -3.74 11.11 0.38
C GLU A 70 -2.54 10.20 0.70
N VAL A 71 -1.64 10.01 -0.27
CA VAL A 71 -0.37 9.28 -0.02
C VAL A 71 0.53 10.08 0.91
N GLN A 72 0.65 11.41 0.69
CA GLN A 72 1.46 12.26 1.56
C GLN A 72 0.96 12.21 3.01
N GLU A 73 -0.36 12.30 3.22
CA GLU A 73 -0.99 12.17 4.54
C GLU A 73 -0.69 10.82 5.17
N ARG A 74 -0.87 9.71 4.45
CA ARG A 74 -0.59 8.36 4.97
C ARG A 74 0.87 8.16 5.38
N VAL A 75 1.82 8.66 4.57
CA VAL A 75 3.25 8.56 4.91
C VAL A 75 3.56 9.45 6.11
N ALA A 76 3.02 10.67 6.16
CA ALA A 76 3.19 11.59 7.28
C ALA A 76 2.66 11.01 8.59
N ASP A 77 1.47 10.40 8.56
CA ASP A 77 0.88 9.76 9.72
C ASP A 77 1.69 8.55 10.20
N ALA A 78 2.14 7.68 9.28
CA ALA A 78 2.97 6.54 9.63
C ALA A 78 4.27 6.96 10.31
N VAL A 79 4.95 7.97 9.75
CA VAL A 79 6.18 8.53 10.33
C VAL A 79 5.90 9.18 11.68
N ASN A 80 4.88 10.04 11.78
CA ASN A 80 4.49 10.70 13.02
C ASN A 80 4.14 9.69 14.14
N ASN A 81 3.53 8.56 13.81
CA ASN A 81 3.22 7.52 14.78
C ASN A 81 4.49 6.84 15.33
N ILE A 82 5.51 6.64 14.48
CA ILE A 82 6.82 6.14 14.92
C ILE A 82 7.52 7.18 15.80
N VAL A 83 7.53 8.45 15.39
CA VAL A 83 8.10 9.56 16.17
C VAL A 83 7.45 9.63 17.56
N LYS A 84 6.11 9.65 17.63
CA LYS A 84 5.33 9.63 18.88
C LYS A 84 5.66 8.43 19.75
N HIS A 85 5.93 7.26 19.16
CA HIS A 85 6.33 6.09 19.93
C HIS A 85 7.65 6.33 20.68
N PHE A 86 8.64 6.96 20.08
CA PHE A 86 9.92 7.22 20.75
C PHE A 86 9.86 8.34 21.79
N PHE A 87 8.94 9.30 21.65
CA PHE A 87 8.68 10.30 22.69
C PHE A 87 7.94 9.76 23.91
N LYS A 88 7.29 8.60 23.82
CA LYS A 88 6.65 7.95 24.97
C LYS A 88 7.70 7.28 25.88
N PRO A 89 7.47 7.28 27.22
CA PRO A 89 8.25 6.47 28.14
C PRO A 89 8.25 5.00 27.72
N GLU A 90 9.37 4.29 27.88
CA GLU A 90 9.54 2.92 27.40
C GLU A 90 8.43 1.96 27.87
N LYS A 91 7.94 2.14 29.10
CA LYS A 91 6.85 1.34 29.70
C LYS A 91 5.49 1.51 29.01
N GLU A 92 5.30 2.59 28.26
CA GLU A 92 4.06 2.96 27.57
C GLU A 92 4.16 2.77 26.05
N ARG A 93 5.32 2.32 25.56
CA ARG A 93 5.55 2.11 24.14
C ARG A 93 4.72 0.92 23.65
N GLY A 94 4.01 1.15 22.54
CA GLY A 94 3.31 0.09 21.81
C GLY A 94 4.27 -0.82 21.03
N ASN A 95 3.74 -1.68 20.18
CA ASN A 95 4.57 -2.55 19.35
C ASN A 95 5.11 -1.79 18.11
N LEU A 96 6.44 -1.62 18.01
CA LEU A 96 7.10 -0.98 16.87
C LEU A 96 6.93 -1.78 15.57
N THR A 97 6.88 -3.11 15.64
CA THR A 97 6.59 -3.99 14.50
C THR A 97 5.24 -3.66 13.89
N TYR A 98 4.23 -3.33 14.71
CA TYR A 98 2.91 -2.91 14.21
C TYR A 98 2.98 -1.54 13.51
N LEU A 99 3.77 -0.59 14.02
CA LEU A 99 3.93 0.72 13.38
C LEU A 99 4.68 0.63 12.03
N LEU A 100 5.59 -0.33 11.90
CA LEU A 100 6.31 -0.56 10.65
C LEU A 100 5.49 -1.38 9.64
N CYS A 101 4.89 -2.48 10.09
CA CYS A 101 4.35 -3.54 9.21
C CYS A 101 2.85 -3.81 9.37
N GLY A 102 2.19 -3.20 10.36
CA GLY A 102 0.77 -3.35 10.60
C GLY A 102 -0.09 -2.57 9.59
N ASP A 103 -1.40 -2.61 9.80
CA ASP A 103 -2.34 -1.83 8.99
C ASP A 103 -2.17 -0.33 9.28
N GLY A 104 -2.03 0.47 8.23
CA GLY A 104 -1.62 1.88 8.32
C GLY A 104 -0.14 2.09 8.65
N GLY A 105 0.68 1.04 8.69
CA GLY A 105 2.10 1.13 9.02
C GLY A 105 2.96 1.70 7.90
N LEU A 106 4.22 1.99 8.22
CA LEU A 106 5.19 2.60 7.30
C LEU A 106 5.35 1.81 5.99
N CYS A 107 5.39 0.47 6.05
CA CYS A 107 5.49 -0.37 4.85
C CYS A 107 4.31 -0.09 3.90
N GLN A 108 3.08 -0.17 4.40
CA GLN A 108 1.87 0.06 3.58
C GLN A 108 1.81 1.49 3.05
N ALA A 109 2.23 2.49 3.83
CA ALA A 109 2.28 3.88 3.37
C ALA A 109 3.29 4.06 2.22
N LEU A 110 4.49 3.49 2.36
CA LEU A 110 5.51 3.52 1.30
C LEU A 110 5.12 2.69 0.08
N GLU A 111 4.34 1.61 0.22
CA GLU A 111 3.78 0.90 -0.94
C GLU A 111 2.96 1.83 -1.82
N GLN A 112 2.19 2.75 -1.22
CA GLN A 112 1.38 3.69 -1.98
C GLN A 112 2.21 4.72 -2.73
N VAL A 113 3.38 5.09 -2.22
CA VAL A 113 4.37 5.92 -2.93
C VAL A 113 4.77 5.25 -4.25
N PHE A 114 5.08 3.95 -4.22
CA PHE A 114 5.42 3.18 -5.43
C PHE A 114 4.22 2.88 -6.34
N GLN A 115 3.00 2.89 -5.82
CA GLN A 115 1.81 2.67 -6.64
C GLN A 115 1.32 3.97 -7.31
N CYS A 116 1.63 5.12 -6.72
CA CYS A 116 1.22 6.43 -7.21
C CYS A 116 1.87 6.74 -8.57
N GLY A 117 1.03 7.01 -9.57
CA GLY A 117 1.49 7.31 -10.92
C GLY A 117 2.17 6.14 -11.63
N PHE A 118 2.10 4.91 -11.11
CA PHE A 118 2.62 3.76 -11.83
C PHE A 118 1.82 3.53 -13.13
N ARG A 119 2.53 3.40 -14.26
CA ARG A 119 1.95 3.10 -15.58
C ARG A 119 1.26 1.75 -15.55
N SER A 120 -0.01 1.72 -15.19
CA SER A 120 -0.80 0.49 -15.09
C SER A 120 -0.73 -0.31 -16.41
N SER A 121 -0.05 -1.45 -16.39
CA SER A 121 -0.20 -2.65 -17.24
C SER A 121 -0.42 -2.51 -18.77
N ARG A 122 -0.15 -1.39 -19.44
CA ARG A 122 -0.38 -1.29 -20.90
C ARG A 122 0.52 -2.20 -21.74
N LEU A 123 1.63 -2.70 -21.18
CA LEU A 123 2.58 -3.56 -21.89
C LEU A 123 2.97 -4.86 -21.15
N PHE A 124 2.55 -5.05 -19.89
CA PHE A 124 2.89 -6.24 -19.12
C PHE A 124 1.64 -6.94 -18.61
N ARG A 125 1.43 -8.19 -19.06
CA ARG A 125 0.52 -9.18 -18.45
C ARG A 125 0.93 -9.58 -17.01
N ASN A 126 2.02 -9.04 -16.49
CA ASN A 126 2.55 -9.39 -15.18
C ASN A 126 1.94 -8.56 -14.05
N ASN A 127 1.73 -9.21 -12.91
CA ASN A 127 1.39 -8.57 -11.65
C ASN A 127 2.45 -7.49 -11.31
N PHE A 128 1.98 -6.32 -10.90
CA PHE A 128 2.85 -5.24 -10.42
C PHE A 128 3.45 -5.63 -9.07
N PHE A 129 4.78 -5.69 -8.98
CA PHE A 129 5.50 -5.87 -7.74
C PHE A 129 6.53 -4.76 -7.56
N ILE A 130 6.51 -4.12 -6.39
CA ILE A 130 7.46 -3.06 -6.05
C ILE A 130 8.89 -3.60 -6.07
N TRP A 131 9.07 -4.85 -5.64
CA TRP A 131 10.37 -5.52 -5.67
C TRP A 131 11.03 -5.53 -7.05
N ASP A 132 10.24 -5.64 -8.13
CA ASP A 132 10.78 -5.63 -9.50
C ASP A 132 11.36 -4.25 -9.88
N ILE A 133 10.82 -3.18 -9.30
CA ILE A 133 11.35 -1.82 -9.47
C ILE A 133 12.67 -1.69 -8.73
N LEU A 134 12.73 -2.19 -7.49
CA LEU A 134 13.93 -2.16 -6.68
C LEU A 134 15.06 -2.98 -7.32
N GLU A 135 14.75 -4.14 -7.91
CA GLU A 135 15.71 -4.96 -8.65
C GLU A 135 16.22 -4.27 -9.91
N LYS A 136 15.35 -3.57 -10.66
CA LYS A 136 15.78 -2.75 -11.81
C LYS A 136 16.67 -1.59 -11.38
N GLY A 137 16.34 -0.92 -10.27
CA GLY A 137 17.19 0.11 -9.67
C GLY A 137 18.56 -0.46 -9.30
N HIS A 138 18.59 -1.64 -8.68
CA HIS A 138 19.83 -2.35 -8.35
C HIS A 138 20.67 -2.69 -9.57
N GLN A 139 20.07 -3.23 -10.63
CA GLN A 139 20.76 -3.54 -11.89
C GLN A 139 21.42 -2.30 -12.50
N TYR A 140 20.70 -1.18 -12.52
CA TYR A 140 21.24 0.09 -13.00
C TYR A 140 22.40 0.56 -12.10
N LEU A 141 22.15 0.71 -10.80
CA LEU A 141 23.12 1.25 -9.84
C LEU A 141 24.41 0.43 -9.75
N SER A 142 24.33 -0.89 -9.90
CA SER A 142 25.50 -1.78 -9.93
C SER A 142 26.27 -1.73 -11.25
N SER A 143 25.66 -1.24 -12.33
CA SER A 143 26.32 -1.08 -13.65
C SER A 143 26.98 0.28 -13.84
N VAL A 144 26.57 1.29 -13.05
CA VAL A 144 27.13 2.64 -13.11
C VAL A 144 28.52 2.64 -12.48
N GLU A 145 29.53 3.00 -13.27
CA GLU A 145 30.91 3.16 -12.80
C GLU A 145 30.99 4.22 -11.69
N GLU A 146 31.94 4.08 -10.75
CA GLU A 146 32.12 5.08 -9.70
C GLU A 146 32.73 6.35 -10.29
N ASP A 147 31.91 7.38 -10.52
CA ASP A 147 32.40 8.71 -10.89
C ASP A 147 33.07 9.35 -9.66
N SER A 148 34.30 9.82 -9.83
CA SER A 148 35.05 10.51 -8.78
C SER A 148 34.36 11.80 -8.32
N THR A 149 33.56 12.43 -9.18
CA THR A 149 32.84 13.69 -8.91
C THR A 149 31.54 13.54 -8.12
N GLN A 150 31.01 12.32 -7.99
CA GLN A 150 29.77 12.09 -7.27
C GLN A 150 29.94 12.30 -5.75
N GLU A 151 28.96 12.94 -5.11
CA GLU A 151 28.98 13.21 -3.69
C GLU A 151 29.12 11.93 -2.84
N ASP A 152 29.92 11.99 -1.77
CA ASP A 152 30.24 10.83 -0.93
C ASP A 152 29.00 10.18 -0.30
N HIS A 153 28.00 11.00 0.04
CA HIS A 153 26.74 10.52 0.61
C HIS A 153 25.96 9.66 -0.41
N MET A 154 25.97 10.03 -1.70
CA MET A 154 25.34 9.26 -2.78
C MET A 154 26.09 7.96 -3.07
N LYS A 155 27.43 7.98 -3.04
CA LYS A 155 28.24 6.75 -3.16
C LYS A 155 27.91 5.76 -2.04
N ARG A 156 27.78 6.25 -0.80
CA ARG A 156 27.37 5.44 0.36
C ARG A 156 25.95 4.90 0.21
N ALA A 157 25.01 5.73 -0.20
CA ALA A 157 23.63 5.32 -0.46
C ALA A 157 23.57 4.19 -1.49
N ARG A 158 24.32 4.32 -2.60
CA ARG A 158 24.44 3.29 -3.64
C ARG A 158 24.97 1.97 -3.10
N ARG A 159 26.13 1.99 -2.42
CA ARG A 159 26.76 0.78 -1.89
C ARG A 159 25.86 0.06 -0.89
N THR A 160 25.24 0.80 0.03
CA THR A 160 24.33 0.22 1.03
C THR A 160 23.06 -0.34 0.40
N TYR A 161 22.46 0.38 -0.55
CA TYR A 161 21.29 -0.09 -1.31
C TYR A 161 21.58 -1.41 -2.01
N CYS A 162 22.66 -1.49 -2.81
CA CYS A 162 23.00 -2.70 -3.55
C CYS A 162 23.30 -3.89 -2.63
N THR A 163 23.98 -3.63 -1.51
CA THR A 163 24.27 -4.64 -0.48
C THR A 163 22.97 -5.21 0.11
N VAL A 164 22.02 -4.35 0.49
CA VAL A 164 20.76 -4.77 1.10
C VAL A 164 19.87 -5.53 0.11
N ILE A 165 19.75 -5.08 -1.15
CA ILE A 165 19.00 -5.80 -2.17
C ILE A 165 19.57 -7.20 -2.40
N THR A 166 20.90 -7.33 -2.52
CA THR A 166 21.58 -8.62 -2.67
C THR A 166 21.33 -9.53 -1.48
N ARG A 167 21.44 -9.00 -0.26
CA ARG A 167 21.20 -9.75 0.98
C ARG A 167 19.76 -10.25 1.09
N ILE A 168 18.78 -9.40 0.79
CA ILE A 168 17.36 -9.81 0.78
C ILE A 168 17.14 -10.89 -0.27
N ASN A 169 17.68 -10.75 -1.48
CA ASN A 169 17.53 -11.75 -2.53
C ASN A 169 18.12 -13.12 -2.15
N ASN A 170 19.26 -13.14 -1.47
CA ASN A 170 19.91 -14.39 -1.03
C ASN A 170 19.20 -15.07 0.14
N ALA A 171 18.58 -14.31 1.04
CA ALA A 171 17.85 -14.88 2.18
C ALA A 171 16.44 -15.39 1.81
N SER A 172 15.95 -15.07 0.62
CA SER A 172 14.52 -15.05 0.31
C SER A 172 14.01 -16.23 -0.51
N HIS A 173 14.66 -17.39 -0.49
CA HIS A 173 14.14 -18.57 -1.21
C HIS A 173 12.70 -18.96 -0.80
N THR A 174 12.24 -18.53 0.38
CA THR A 174 10.89 -18.77 0.90
C THR A 174 10.00 -17.51 1.03
N ILE A 175 10.53 -16.31 0.74
CA ILE A 175 9.81 -15.04 0.97
C ILE A 175 9.32 -14.47 -0.38
N GLY A 176 8.02 -14.18 -0.47
CA GLY A 176 7.42 -13.53 -1.64
C GLY A 176 7.88 -12.08 -1.83
N LYS A 177 7.62 -11.51 -3.01
CA LYS A 177 8.06 -10.14 -3.37
C LYS A 177 7.57 -9.04 -2.42
N ASP A 178 6.34 -9.15 -1.92
CA ASP A 178 5.80 -8.21 -0.93
C ASP A 178 6.56 -8.33 0.41
N GLY A 179 6.86 -9.55 0.83
CA GLY A 179 7.68 -9.80 2.02
C GLY A 179 9.12 -9.31 1.89
N LYS A 180 9.69 -9.34 0.68
CA LYS A 180 11.00 -8.73 0.39
C LYS A 180 10.95 -7.20 0.49
N PHE A 181 9.90 -6.57 -0.05
CA PHE A 181 9.69 -5.13 0.07
C PHE A 181 9.57 -4.70 1.54
N GLN A 182 8.77 -5.42 2.32
CA GLN A 182 8.64 -5.18 3.76
C GLN A 182 10.00 -5.27 4.48
N SER A 183 10.81 -6.30 4.17
CA SER A 183 12.17 -6.43 4.72
C SER A 183 13.08 -5.26 4.32
N PHE A 184 13.00 -4.79 3.07
CA PHE A 184 13.73 -3.60 2.62
C PHE A 184 13.35 -2.35 3.42
N VAL A 185 12.06 -2.09 3.62
CA VAL A 185 11.61 -0.94 4.42
C VAL A 185 12.09 -1.06 5.86
N CYS A 186 11.93 -2.23 6.48
CA CYS A 186 12.34 -2.45 7.87
C CYS A 186 13.85 -2.26 8.06
N LEU A 187 14.67 -2.89 7.20
CA LEU A 187 16.14 -2.78 7.28
C LEU A 187 16.59 -1.34 7.04
N GLY A 188 16.00 -0.64 6.06
CA GLY A 188 16.29 0.77 5.82
C GLY A 188 15.91 1.65 7.00
N ALA A 189 14.80 1.37 7.69
CA ALA A 189 14.39 2.13 8.87
C ALA A 189 15.35 1.89 10.05
N ARG A 190 15.70 0.63 10.32
CA ARG A 190 16.66 0.22 11.35
C ARG A 190 18.03 0.85 11.13
N ASP A 191 18.52 0.82 9.89
CA ASP A 191 19.87 1.28 9.54
C ASP A 191 19.92 2.78 9.21
N HIS A 192 18.79 3.48 9.31
CA HIS A 192 18.64 4.91 9.00
C HIS A 192 19.03 5.27 7.55
N LEU A 193 18.61 4.47 6.58
CA LEU A 193 18.98 4.60 5.17
C LEU A 193 17.81 4.90 4.22
N LEU A 194 16.56 4.88 4.71
CA LEU A 194 15.39 5.05 3.81
C LEU A 194 15.44 6.35 3.03
N HIS A 195 15.67 7.50 3.67
CA HIS A 195 15.72 8.80 3.00
C HIS A 195 16.73 8.81 1.84
N HIS A 196 17.96 8.33 2.08
CA HIS A 196 19.00 8.21 1.06
C HIS A 196 18.64 7.22 -0.06
N TRP A 197 17.98 6.10 0.24
CA TRP A 197 17.59 5.15 -0.78
C TRP A 197 16.44 5.67 -1.66
N PHE A 198 15.48 6.39 -1.11
CA PHE A 198 14.39 6.98 -1.88
C PHE A 198 14.87 8.14 -2.76
N GLU A 199 15.77 8.98 -2.23
CA GLU A 199 16.49 9.97 -3.02
C GLU A 199 17.24 9.31 -4.19
N LEU A 200 18.03 8.27 -3.91
CA LEU A 200 18.78 7.54 -4.92
C LEU A 200 17.87 6.91 -5.98
N LEU A 201 16.74 6.32 -5.59
CA LEU A 201 15.77 5.73 -6.52
C LEU A 201 15.16 6.76 -7.47
N SER A 202 15.01 8.02 -7.05
CA SER A 202 14.53 9.09 -7.93
C SER A 202 15.50 9.43 -9.07
N THR A 203 16.79 9.12 -8.90
CA THR A 203 17.82 9.31 -9.93
C THR A 203 17.88 8.18 -10.95
N CYS A 204 17.23 7.03 -10.67
CA CYS A 204 17.33 5.84 -11.51
C CYS A 204 16.46 5.98 -12.78
N PRO A 205 16.98 5.76 -14.00
CA PRO A 205 16.18 5.80 -15.23
C PRO A 205 15.00 4.81 -15.26
N ALA A 206 15.08 3.74 -14.46
CA ALA A 206 14.00 2.78 -14.29
C ALA A 206 12.71 3.43 -13.77
N THR A 207 12.79 4.43 -12.87
CA THR A 207 11.61 5.13 -12.35
C THR A 207 11.02 6.07 -13.41
N THR A 208 11.84 6.75 -14.22
CA THR A 208 11.36 7.59 -15.34
C THR A 208 10.51 6.80 -16.35
N ASN A 209 10.92 5.56 -16.65
CA ASN A 209 10.23 4.74 -17.65
C ASN A 209 8.98 4.03 -17.12
N MET A 210 8.92 3.79 -15.80
CA MET A 210 7.86 3.00 -15.16
C MET A 210 6.71 3.86 -14.60
N TYR A 211 6.89 5.17 -14.48
CA TYR A 211 5.91 6.07 -13.88
C TYR A 211 5.42 7.16 -14.87
N ASP A 212 4.14 7.50 -14.77
CA ASP A 212 3.51 8.66 -15.40
C ASP A 212 3.63 9.89 -14.51
N THR A 213 3.55 11.07 -15.10
CA THR A 213 3.37 12.29 -14.34
C THR A 213 1.87 12.50 -14.10
N PRO A 214 1.41 12.71 -12.84
CA PRO A 214 2.22 12.94 -11.63
C PRO A 214 2.52 11.65 -10.83
N SER A 215 3.75 11.54 -10.30
CA SER A 215 4.24 10.44 -9.44
C SER A 215 5.36 10.94 -8.52
N PHE A 216 5.56 10.31 -7.36
CA PHE A 216 6.62 10.70 -6.42
C PHE A 216 8.00 10.71 -7.07
N PHE A 217 8.42 9.64 -7.74
CA PHE A 217 9.77 9.55 -8.32
C PHE A 217 10.01 10.42 -9.57
N ARG A 218 9.00 11.16 -10.06
CA ARG A 218 9.14 12.06 -11.22
C ARG A 218 8.92 13.53 -10.86
N ASP A 219 8.61 13.83 -9.60
CA ASP A 219 8.37 15.17 -9.09
C ASP A 219 9.34 15.46 -7.96
N SER A 220 10.29 16.38 -8.18
CA SER A 220 11.33 16.69 -7.21
C SER A 220 10.78 17.22 -5.89
N GLY A 221 9.64 17.93 -5.90
CA GLY A 221 9.00 18.41 -4.67
C GLY A 221 8.42 17.26 -3.84
N LEU A 222 7.84 16.25 -4.49
CA LEU A 222 7.34 15.06 -3.80
C LEU A 222 8.46 14.15 -3.28
N VAL A 223 9.56 14.02 -4.01
CA VAL A 223 10.76 13.33 -3.51
C VAL A 223 11.32 14.06 -2.30
N GLN A 224 11.50 15.39 -2.38
CA GLN A 224 12.02 16.19 -1.29
C GLN A 224 11.16 16.06 -0.03
N PHE A 225 9.83 16.17 -0.16
CA PHE A 225 8.89 15.92 0.92
C PHE A 225 9.11 14.54 1.57
N LEU A 226 9.25 13.49 0.77
CA LEU A 226 9.44 12.13 1.26
C LEU A 226 10.78 11.97 1.98
N VAL A 227 11.86 12.52 1.43
CA VAL A 227 13.20 12.49 2.00
C VAL A 227 13.21 13.22 3.35
N GLU A 228 12.69 14.43 3.42
CA GLU A 228 12.61 15.22 4.66
C GLU A 228 11.81 14.50 5.74
N LEU A 229 10.69 13.91 5.36
CA LEU A 229 9.84 13.18 6.30
C LEU A 229 10.54 11.92 6.83
N LEU A 230 11.18 11.14 5.96
CA LEU A 230 11.96 9.96 6.37
C LEU A 230 13.21 10.32 7.17
N GLN A 231 13.80 11.51 6.94
CA GLN A 231 14.93 12.03 7.71
C GLN A 231 14.58 12.18 9.20
N THR A 232 13.33 12.49 9.53
CA THR A 232 12.87 12.59 10.93
C THR A 232 12.99 11.27 11.71
N LEU A 233 13.09 10.13 11.02
CA LEU A 233 13.27 8.83 11.68
C LEU A 233 14.74 8.52 12.02
N VAL A 234 15.70 9.29 11.50
CA VAL A 234 17.14 9.03 11.64
C VAL A 234 17.60 9.17 13.09
N GLU A 235 16.94 10.00 13.89
CA GLU A 235 17.30 10.19 15.30
C GLU A 235 16.86 9.04 16.23
N PHE A 236 16.02 8.11 15.74
CA PHE A 236 15.41 7.08 16.58
C PHE A 236 15.95 5.68 16.31
N ASN A 237 16.50 5.03 17.33
CA ASN A 237 16.99 3.66 17.22
C ASN A 237 15.83 2.65 17.06
N ILE A 238 15.53 2.29 15.81
CA ILE A 238 14.47 1.33 15.44
C ILE A 238 15.04 -0.09 15.56
N SER A 239 14.67 -0.80 16.63
CA SER A 239 14.99 -2.21 16.78
C SER A 239 13.95 -3.10 16.08
N LEU A 240 14.41 -4.11 15.35
CA LEU A 240 13.55 -5.07 14.66
C LEU A 240 13.55 -6.42 15.38
N GLU A 241 12.39 -7.04 15.50
CA GLU A 241 12.27 -8.42 15.95
C GLU A 241 12.90 -9.40 14.93
N ALA A 242 13.42 -10.53 15.42
CA ALA A 242 14.05 -11.55 14.57
C ALA A 242 13.10 -12.10 13.47
N SER A 243 11.79 -12.08 13.75
CA SER A 243 10.71 -12.46 12.84
C SER A 243 10.66 -11.60 11.57
N LEU A 244 11.01 -10.31 11.65
CA LEU A 244 11.08 -9.38 10.53
C LEU A 244 12.39 -9.51 9.75
N LEU A 245 13.47 -9.85 10.47
CA LEU A 245 14.79 -10.05 9.88
C LEU A 245 14.83 -11.30 9.01
N LYS A 246 14.03 -12.35 9.30
CA LYS A 246 13.94 -13.58 8.49
C LYS A 246 15.32 -14.16 8.12
N GLY A 247 16.31 -14.02 9.02
CA GLY A 247 17.70 -14.44 8.81
C GLY A 247 18.63 -13.43 8.12
N ILE A 248 18.16 -12.22 7.81
CA ILE A 248 18.92 -11.13 7.20
C ILE A 248 19.51 -10.26 8.33
N SER A 249 20.77 -10.50 8.72
CA SER A 249 21.45 -9.77 9.82
C SER A 249 22.22 -8.53 9.37
#